data_AF-A0A659UTW8-F1
#
_entry.id   AF-A0A659UTW8-F1
#
_cell.length_a   1.000
_cell.length_b   1.000
_cell.length_c   1.000
_cell.angle_alpha   90.00
_cell.angle_beta   90.00
_cell.angle_gamma   90.00
#
_symmetry.space_group_name_H-M   'P 1'
#
loop_
_entity.id
_entity.type
_entity.pdbx_description
1 polymer ?
#
loop_
_entity_poly.entity_id
_entity_poly.type
_entity_poly.pdbx_seq_one_letter_code
_entity_poly.pdbx_strand_id
1 'polypeptide(L)'
;AEQSKVFQASQLRLMWWKFRRHRLALVSGIFLAALYFGILICEFLAPYNLHTRNMDYIYSPPQRVHLFHDGQLVGPFVYGRQMTLDMDTLKRNYIDNQDDVQRIRFFCKGDRYRFWGLVEGDRHFVCPAENGQLFLAGTDRLGRDVLSRIIYGARISLTIGLVGISFSF
;
A
#
# COMPACT_ATOMS: atom_id res chain seq x y z
N ALA A 1 -12.50 36.25 31.96
CA ALA A 1 -12.15 34.82 32.15
C ALA A 1 -11.55 34.17 30.90
N GLU A 2 -12.06 34.46 29.70
CA GLU A 2 -11.50 33.90 28.44
C GLU A 2 -10.18 34.55 28.03
N GLN A 3 -10.07 35.89 28.14
CA GLN A 3 -8.83 36.60 27.78
C GLN A 3 -7.64 36.25 28.69
N SER A 4 -7.87 35.97 29.97
CA SER A 4 -6.82 35.53 30.90
C SER A 4 -6.27 34.13 30.57
N LYS A 5 -7.10 33.23 30.01
CA LYS A 5 -6.66 31.91 29.53
C LYS A 5 -5.77 31.99 28.29
N VAL A 6 -5.92 33.03 27.46
CA VAL A 6 -5.10 33.24 26.25
C VAL A 6 -3.72 33.79 26.64
N PHE A 7 -3.66 34.73 27.60
CA PHE A 7 -2.39 35.33 28.05
C PHE A 7 -1.48 34.37 28.83
N GLN A 8 -2.02 33.34 29.49
CA GLN A 8 -1.22 32.30 30.17
C GLN A 8 -0.99 31.04 29.32
N ALA A 9 -1.45 31.01 28.08
CA ALA A 9 -1.31 29.83 27.23
C ALA A 9 0.10 29.75 26.61
N SER A 10 0.71 28.56 26.67
CA SER A 10 1.95 28.25 25.94
C SER A 10 1.78 28.50 24.44
N GLN A 11 2.85 28.90 23.75
CA GLN A 11 2.87 29.18 22.30
C GLN A 11 2.29 28.01 21.48
N LEU A 12 2.60 26.76 21.86
CA LEU A 12 2.04 25.57 21.22
C LEU A 12 0.52 25.47 21.37
N ARG A 13 -0.01 25.87 22.53
CA ARG A 13 -1.45 25.86 22.80
C ARG A 13 -2.18 26.91 21.97
N LEU A 14 -1.58 28.10 21.82
CA LEU A 14 -2.10 29.16 20.95
C LEU A 14 -2.08 28.74 19.47
N MET A 15 -0.97 28.16 19.00
CA MET A 15 -0.86 27.62 17.65
C MET A 15 -1.89 26.52 17.39
N TRP A 16 -2.07 25.58 18.32
CA TRP A 16 -3.04 24.49 18.20
C TRP A 16 -4.50 24.99 18.15
N TRP A 17 -4.84 26.00 18.95
CA TRP A 17 -6.16 26.64 18.89
C TRP A 17 -6.40 27.33 17.55
N LYS A 18 -5.39 28.04 17.00
CA LYS A 18 -5.47 28.67 15.68
C LYS A 18 -5.59 27.62 14.57
N PHE A 19 -4.80 26.54 14.64
CA PHE A 19 -4.83 25.42 13.70
C PHE A 19 -6.19 24.73 13.67
N ARG A 20 -6.78 24.44 14.85
CA ARG A 20 -8.11 23.80 14.94
C ARG A 20 -9.27 24.63 14.40
N ARG A 21 -9.11 25.94 14.27
CA ARG A 21 -10.14 26.79 13.63
C ARG A 21 -10.15 26.66 12.11
N HIS A 22 -9.06 26.22 11.49
CA HIS A 22 -8.95 26.14 10.02
C HIS A 22 -9.20 24.71 9.53
N ARG A 23 -10.36 24.48 8.92
CA ARG A 23 -10.80 23.13 8.48
C ARG A 23 -9.83 22.48 7.50
N LEU A 24 -9.29 23.24 6.54
CA LEU A 24 -8.30 22.71 5.58
C LEU A 24 -7.00 22.29 6.26
N ALA A 25 -6.57 23.03 7.29
CA ALA A 25 -5.34 22.70 8.01
C ALA A 25 -5.51 21.38 8.77
N LEU A 26 -6.67 21.20 9.42
CA LEU A 26 -7.03 19.94 10.08
C LEU A 26 -7.10 18.76 9.12
N VAL A 27 -7.77 18.91 7.97
CA VAL A 27 -7.88 17.83 6.98
C VAL A 27 -6.50 17.41 6.47
N SER A 28 -5.65 18.38 6.09
CA SER A 28 -4.28 18.10 5.65
C SER A 28 -3.44 17.46 6.76
N GLY A 29 -3.60 17.88 8.02
CA GLY A 29 -2.91 17.30 9.16
C GLY A 29 -3.32 15.84 9.41
N ILE A 30 -4.61 15.53 9.32
CA ILE A 30 -5.12 14.15 9.45
C ILE A 30 -4.61 13.29 8.30
N PHE A 31 -4.67 13.78 7.06
CA PHE A 31 -4.17 13.07 5.89
C PHE A 31 -2.66 12.76 6.03
N LEU A 32 -1.87 13.75 6.43
CA LEU A 32 -0.43 13.56 6.64
C LEU A 32 -0.15 12.56 7.77
N ALA A 33 -0.88 12.64 8.88
CA ALA A 33 -0.77 11.68 9.97
C ALA A 33 -1.11 10.24 9.50
N ALA A 34 -2.13 10.08 8.66
CA ALA A 34 -2.49 8.79 8.09
C ALA A 34 -1.39 8.23 7.17
N LEU A 35 -0.75 9.06 6.35
CA LEU A 35 0.40 8.65 5.53
C LEU A 35 1.59 8.21 6.38
N TYR A 36 1.96 8.98 7.41
CA TYR A 36 3.05 8.63 8.32
C TYR A 36 2.74 7.36 9.15
N PHE A 37 1.47 7.17 9.51
CA PHE A 37 1.04 5.93 10.15
C PHE A 37 1.16 4.74 9.19
N GLY A 38 0.74 4.91 7.94
CA GLY A 38 0.82 3.87 6.90
C GLY A 38 2.25 3.37 6.66
N ILE A 39 3.25 4.27 6.64
CA ILE A 39 4.66 3.85 6.47
C ILE A 39 5.24 3.13 7.69
N LEU A 40 4.67 3.33 8.88
CA LEU A 40 5.13 2.67 10.10
C LEU A 40 4.79 1.17 10.10
N ILE A 41 3.68 0.82 9.46
CA ILE A 41 3.19 -0.55 9.31
C ILE A 41 3.29 -1.06 7.86
N CYS A 42 4.22 -0.52 7.08
CA CYS A 42 4.26 -0.75 5.64
C CYS A 42 4.45 -2.23 5.26
N GLU A 43 5.18 -3.01 6.06
CA GLU A 43 5.35 -4.45 5.82
C GLU A 43 4.04 -5.22 5.97
N PHE A 44 3.20 -4.81 6.92
CA PHE A 44 1.85 -5.37 7.09
C PHE A 44 0.91 -4.91 5.98
N LEU A 45 1.03 -3.66 5.52
CA LEU A 45 0.14 -3.11 4.50
C LEU A 45 0.46 -3.61 3.08
N ALA A 46 1.73 -3.84 2.76
CA ALA A 46 2.17 -4.33 1.46
C ALA A 46 1.75 -5.79 1.25
N PRO A 47 1.15 -6.15 0.10
CA PRO A 47 0.75 -7.54 -0.19
C PRO A 47 1.91 -8.53 -0.31
N TYR A 48 3.10 -8.04 -0.68
CA TYR A 48 4.30 -8.85 -0.84
C TYR A 48 5.50 -8.17 -0.15
N ASN A 49 6.51 -8.97 0.17
CA ASN A 49 7.80 -8.44 0.60
C ASN A 49 8.49 -7.69 -0.56
N LEU A 50 9.24 -6.63 -0.24
CA LEU A 50 10.06 -5.84 -1.16
C LEU A 50 10.94 -6.68 -2.12
N HIS A 51 11.41 -7.84 -1.65
CA HIS A 51 12.30 -8.73 -2.38
C HIS A 51 11.59 -9.91 -3.05
N THR A 52 10.30 -10.11 -2.82
CA THR A 52 9.54 -11.20 -3.48
C THR A 52 9.49 -10.97 -4.98
N ARG A 53 9.75 -12.04 -5.74
CA ARG A 53 9.79 -12.02 -7.20
C ARG A 53 8.89 -13.12 -7.77
N ASN A 54 7.97 -12.72 -8.64
CA ASN A 54 7.08 -13.62 -9.34
C ASN A 54 7.48 -13.68 -10.82
N MET A 55 8.40 -14.59 -11.16
CA MET A 55 9.05 -14.64 -12.49
C MET A 55 8.09 -14.98 -13.64
N ASP A 56 6.98 -15.65 -13.34
CA ASP A 56 5.93 -15.97 -14.30
C ASP A 56 5.13 -14.74 -14.73
N TYR A 57 5.14 -13.70 -13.88
CA TYR A 57 4.35 -12.48 -14.05
C TYR A 57 5.26 -11.27 -14.21
N ILE A 58 6.20 -11.30 -15.16
CA ILE A 58 7.05 -10.13 -15.49
C ILE A 58 6.29 -9.17 -16.41
N TYR A 59 6.29 -7.87 -16.08
CA TYR A 59 5.52 -6.84 -16.79
C TYR A 59 4.01 -7.13 -16.89
N SER A 60 3.47 -7.77 -15.84
CA SER A 60 2.04 -7.99 -15.70
C SER A 60 1.34 -6.64 -15.50
N PRO A 61 0.28 -6.33 -16.25
CA PRO A 61 -0.43 -5.05 -16.10
C PRO A 61 -1.15 -4.94 -14.74
N PRO A 62 -1.68 -3.77 -14.35
CA PRO A 62 -2.54 -3.66 -13.16
C PRO A 62 -3.74 -4.63 -13.20
N GLN A 63 -4.00 -5.34 -12.09
CA GLN A 63 -5.20 -6.17 -11.90
C GLN A 63 -6.34 -5.34 -11.32
N ARG A 64 -7.54 -5.53 -11.85
CA ARG A 64 -8.76 -4.92 -11.30
C ARG A 64 -9.37 -5.85 -10.26
N VAL A 65 -9.90 -5.26 -9.20
CA VAL A 65 -10.67 -6.00 -8.19
C VAL A 65 -12.12 -6.04 -8.62
N HIS A 66 -12.70 -7.24 -8.58
CA HIS A 66 -14.09 -7.52 -8.88
C HIS A 66 -14.81 -7.93 -7.58
N LEU A 67 -16.12 -7.71 -7.54
CA LEU A 67 -16.96 -8.12 -6.40
C LEU A 67 -17.99 -9.19 -6.80
N PHE A 68 -18.40 -9.18 -8.07
CA PHE A 68 -19.43 -10.04 -8.62
C PHE A 68 -18.86 -10.91 -9.73
N HIS A 69 -19.28 -12.16 -9.76
CA HIS A 69 -18.98 -13.13 -10.82
C HIS A 69 -20.29 -13.84 -11.16
N ASP A 70 -20.67 -13.85 -12.44
CA ASP A 70 -21.92 -14.45 -12.95
C ASP A 70 -23.19 -14.07 -12.16
N GLY A 71 -23.27 -12.79 -11.78
CA GLY A 71 -24.42 -12.24 -11.04
C GLY A 71 -24.46 -12.58 -9.55
N GLN A 72 -23.49 -13.35 -9.03
CA GLN A 72 -23.37 -13.67 -7.61
C GLN A 72 -22.30 -12.83 -6.92
N LEU A 73 -22.57 -12.41 -5.68
CA LEU A 73 -21.60 -11.71 -4.84
C LEU A 73 -20.59 -12.73 -4.28
N VAL A 74 -19.37 -12.70 -4.80
CA VAL A 74 -18.28 -13.60 -4.38
C VAL A 74 -17.39 -12.95 -3.31
N GLY A 75 -17.42 -11.61 -3.21
CA GLY A 75 -16.50 -10.80 -2.42
C GLY A 75 -15.37 -10.24 -3.28
N PRO A 76 -14.41 -9.49 -2.72
CA PRO A 76 -13.30 -8.94 -3.48
C PRO A 76 -12.39 -10.05 -4.02
N PHE A 77 -12.25 -10.10 -5.34
CA PHE A 77 -11.42 -11.09 -6.03
C PHE A 77 -10.72 -10.48 -7.25
N VAL A 78 -9.71 -11.18 -7.75
CA VAL A 78 -9.10 -10.92 -9.06
C VAL A 78 -9.20 -12.18 -9.90
N TYR A 79 -9.24 -12.05 -11.23
CA TYR A 79 -9.13 -13.21 -12.10
C TYR A 79 -7.67 -13.67 -12.19
N GLY A 80 -7.48 -14.99 -12.24
CA GLY A 80 -6.21 -15.58 -12.60
C GLY A 80 -5.77 -15.11 -13.98
N ARG A 81 -4.46 -15.06 -14.21
CA ARG A 81 -3.89 -14.64 -15.50
C ARG A 81 -3.13 -15.75 -16.16
N GLN A 82 -3.41 -15.91 -17.44
CA GLN A 82 -2.61 -16.73 -18.32
C GLN A 82 -1.67 -15.84 -19.12
N MET A 83 -0.37 -16.19 -19.08
CA MET A 83 0.65 -15.52 -19.89
C MET A 83 0.82 -16.29 -21.20
N THR A 84 0.66 -15.59 -22.32
CA THR A 84 0.95 -16.09 -23.65
C THR A 84 2.10 -15.28 -24.24
N LEU A 85 3.07 -15.97 -24.86
CA LEU A 85 4.16 -15.31 -25.58
C LEU A 85 3.75 -15.21 -27.04
N ASP A 86 3.61 -13.98 -27.53
CA ASP A 86 3.50 -13.73 -28.96
C ASP A 86 4.86 -14.02 -29.60
N MET A 87 4.91 -15.02 -30.49
CA MET A 87 6.17 -15.49 -31.08
C MET A 87 6.73 -14.55 -32.15
N ASP A 88 5.90 -13.64 -32.69
CA ASP A 88 6.33 -12.67 -33.70
C ASP A 88 6.97 -11.45 -33.03
N THR A 89 6.40 -11.00 -31.91
CA THR A 89 6.87 -9.80 -31.19
C THR A 89 7.70 -10.11 -29.95
N LEU A 90 7.75 -11.38 -29.53
CA LEU A 90 8.29 -11.85 -28.23
C LEU A 90 7.70 -11.11 -27.03
N LYS A 91 6.51 -10.53 -27.20
CA LYS A 91 5.81 -9.80 -26.16
C LYS A 91 4.99 -10.76 -25.31
N ARG A 92 5.08 -10.60 -23.99
CA ARG A 92 4.21 -11.30 -23.05
C ARG A 92 2.84 -10.62 -23.03
N ASN A 93 1.82 -11.35 -23.44
CA ASN A 93 0.43 -10.94 -23.35
C ASN A 93 -0.21 -11.64 -22.15
N TYR A 94 -0.95 -10.88 -21.35
CA TYR A 94 -1.66 -11.39 -20.19
C TYR A 94 -3.16 -11.29 -20.44
N ILE A 95 -3.84 -12.42 -20.30
CA ILE A 95 -5.29 -12.51 -20.45
C ILE A 95 -5.86 -13.02 -19.12
N ASP A 96 -6.92 -12.38 -18.66
CA ASP A 96 -7.64 -12.79 -17.46
C ASP A 96 -8.47 -14.05 -17.78
N ASN A 97 -8.27 -15.11 -17.01
CA ASN A 97 -9.03 -16.35 -17.07
C ASN A 97 -10.27 -16.24 -16.19
N GLN A 98 -11.45 -16.21 -16.80
CA GLN A 98 -12.73 -16.04 -16.10
C GLN A 98 -13.11 -17.27 -15.26
N ASP A 99 -12.56 -18.44 -15.58
CA ASP A 99 -12.80 -19.68 -14.82
C ASP A 99 -11.96 -19.76 -13.53
N ASP A 100 -10.92 -18.92 -13.42
CA ASP A 100 -10.04 -18.87 -12.24
C ASP A 100 -10.34 -17.63 -11.38
N VAL A 101 -11.27 -17.79 -10.44
CA VAL A 101 -11.70 -16.74 -9.51
C VAL A 101 -10.82 -16.75 -8.25
N GLN A 102 -9.88 -15.81 -8.16
CA GLN A 102 -8.93 -15.74 -7.06
C GLN A 102 -9.37 -14.73 -5.99
N ARG A 103 -10.01 -15.23 -4.92
CA ARG A 103 -10.51 -14.39 -3.81
C ARG A 103 -9.36 -13.74 -3.04
N ILE A 104 -9.47 -12.43 -2.82
CA ILE A 104 -8.51 -11.67 -2.02
C ILE A 104 -8.68 -12.06 -0.56
N ARG A 105 -7.57 -12.39 0.10
CA ARG A 105 -7.54 -12.74 1.52
C ARG A 105 -7.13 -11.52 2.33
N PHE A 106 -7.71 -11.37 3.51
CA PHE A 106 -7.36 -10.31 4.46
C PHE A 106 -6.76 -10.90 5.73
N PHE A 107 -5.86 -10.15 6.38
CA PHE A 107 -5.20 -10.54 7.65
C PHE A 107 -4.57 -11.95 7.59
N CYS A 108 -3.95 -12.25 6.46
CA CYS A 108 -3.47 -13.58 6.09
C CYS A 108 -1.96 -13.71 6.30
N LYS A 109 -1.50 -14.95 6.39
CA LYS A 109 -0.07 -15.27 6.38
C LYS A 109 0.43 -15.32 4.94
N GLY A 110 1.53 -14.62 4.67
CA GLY A 110 2.18 -14.53 3.38
C GLY A 110 3.69 -14.61 3.52
N ASP A 111 4.40 -13.77 2.77
CA ASP A 111 5.85 -13.75 2.76
C ASP A 111 6.41 -13.27 4.10
N ARG A 112 7.53 -13.87 4.52
CA ARG A 112 8.22 -13.38 5.72
C ARG A 112 8.82 -12.01 5.45
N TYR A 113 8.73 -11.15 6.44
CA TYR A 113 9.38 -9.85 6.45
C TYR A 113 9.91 -9.53 7.84
N ARG A 114 10.73 -8.49 7.93
CA ARG A 114 11.30 -8.03 9.19
C ARG A 114 10.85 -6.60 9.47
N PHE A 115 9.91 -6.43 10.39
CA PHE A 115 9.44 -5.13 10.84
C PHE A 115 10.61 -4.30 11.33
N TRP A 116 10.84 -3.15 10.69
CA TRP A 116 11.93 -2.22 11.04
C TRP A 116 13.32 -2.88 11.12
N GLY A 117 13.51 -4.03 10.47
CA GLY A 117 14.74 -4.80 10.60
C GLY A 117 14.98 -5.42 11.99
N LEU A 118 13.96 -5.49 12.86
CA LEU A 118 14.07 -6.02 14.22
C LEU A 118 13.25 -7.29 14.43
N VAL A 119 11.95 -7.26 14.14
CA VAL A 119 10.99 -8.32 14.49
C VAL A 119 10.55 -9.07 13.23
N GLU A 120 10.65 -10.40 13.23
CA GLU A 120 10.13 -11.22 12.14
C GLU A 120 8.59 -11.28 12.18
N GLY A 121 7.97 -11.15 11.03
CA GLY A 121 6.52 -11.25 10.83
C GLY A 121 6.19 -11.90 9.49
N ASP A 122 4.97 -12.43 9.39
CA ASP A 122 4.45 -13.10 8.19
C ASP A 122 3.03 -12.65 7.84
N ARG A 123 2.45 -11.72 8.61
CA ARG A 123 1.05 -11.30 8.44
C ARG A 123 0.96 -10.10 7.52
N HIS A 124 0.06 -10.15 6.56
CA HIS A 124 -0.27 -9.02 5.69
C HIS A 124 -1.74 -8.66 5.81
N PHE A 125 -2.06 -7.39 5.60
CA PHE A 125 -3.42 -6.88 5.58
C PHE A 125 -4.20 -7.47 4.41
N VAL A 126 -3.55 -7.59 3.25
CA VAL A 126 -4.11 -8.14 2.01
C VAL A 126 -3.11 -9.13 1.42
N CYS A 127 -3.57 -10.31 1.02
CA CYS A 127 -2.75 -11.29 0.30
C CYS A 127 -3.49 -11.80 -0.94
N PRO A 128 -2.75 -12.33 -1.93
CA PRO A 128 -3.34 -13.15 -2.97
C PRO A 128 -4.09 -14.37 -2.41
N ALA A 129 -4.95 -14.96 -3.24
CA ALA A 129 -5.52 -16.28 -2.99
C ALA A 129 -4.42 -17.32 -2.76
N GLU A 130 -4.75 -18.45 -2.13
CA GLU A 130 -3.79 -19.54 -1.95
C GLU A 130 -3.33 -20.06 -3.32
N ASN A 131 -2.01 -20.07 -3.55
CA ASN A 131 -1.39 -20.35 -4.85
C ASN A 131 -1.83 -19.41 -5.99
N GLY A 132 -2.42 -18.27 -5.65
CA GLY A 132 -2.85 -17.24 -6.58
C GLY A 132 -1.89 -16.05 -6.66
N GLN A 133 -2.38 -14.98 -7.26
CA GLN A 133 -1.63 -13.75 -7.54
C GLN A 133 -2.48 -12.51 -7.28
N LEU A 134 -1.82 -11.40 -6.96
CA LEU A 134 -2.49 -10.13 -6.69
C LEU A 134 -1.60 -8.93 -7.04
N PHE A 135 -1.67 -8.46 -8.27
CA PHE A 135 -0.85 -7.35 -8.77
C PHE A 135 -1.70 -6.13 -9.07
N LEU A 136 -2.20 -5.46 -8.04
CA LEU A 136 -3.11 -4.31 -8.17
C LEU A 136 -2.53 -3.16 -9.00
N ALA A 137 -1.22 -2.92 -8.89
CA ALA A 137 -0.50 -1.93 -9.70
C ALA A 137 0.37 -2.58 -10.80
N GLY A 138 0.25 -3.89 -11.00
CA GLY A 138 1.07 -4.67 -11.92
C GLY A 138 2.44 -5.03 -11.35
N THR A 139 3.31 -5.53 -12.22
CA THR A 139 4.66 -5.96 -11.86
C THR A 139 5.72 -5.30 -12.73
N ASP A 140 6.94 -5.25 -12.21
CA ASP A 140 8.09 -4.72 -12.94
C ASP A 140 8.81 -5.77 -13.80
N ARG A 141 9.94 -5.36 -14.39
CA ARG A 141 10.82 -6.20 -15.24
C ARG A 141 11.37 -7.46 -14.57
N LEU A 142 11.32 -7.53 -13.24
CA LEU A 142 11.80 -8.67 -12.46
C LEU A 142 10.64 -9.47 -11.84
N GLY A 143 9.39 -9.11 -12.15
CA GLY A 143 8.19 -9.75 -11.60
C GLY A 143 7.89 -9.33 -10.16
N ARG A 144 8.38 -8.18 -9.71
CA ARG A 144 8.10 -7.67 -8.36
C ARG A 144 6.82 -6.86 -8.38
N ASP A 145 5.99 -7.01 -7.36
CA ASP A 145 4.76 -6.23 -7.22
C ASP A 145 5.05 -4.73 -7.06
N VAL A 146 4.48 -3.93 -7.97
CA VAL A 146 4.70 -2.48 -8.00
C VAL A 146 4.04 -1.79 -6.83
N LEU A 147 2.87 -2.26 -6.38
CA LEU A 147 2.14 -1.64 -5.26
C LEU A 147 2.96 -1.74 -3.97
N SER A 148 3.44 -2.94 -3.65
CA SER A 148 4.32 -3.18 -2.50
C SER A 148 5.54 -2.28 -2.55
N ARG A 149 6.19 -2.17 -3.73
CA ARG A 149 7.35 -1.28 -3.91
C ARG A 149 7.02 0.20 -3.68
N ILE A 150 5.84 0.67 -4.10
CA ILE A 150 5.40 2.04 -3.83
C ILE A 150 5.22 2.25 -2.31
N ILE A 151 4.58 1.31 -1.61
CA ILE A 151 4.37 1.37 -0.16
C ILE A 151 5.70 1.42 0.59
N TYR A 152 6.65 0.54 0.26
CA TYR A 152 8.00 0.55 0.84
C TYR A 152 8.78 1.81 0.45
N GLY A 153 8.65 2.28 -0.79
CA GLY A 153 9.30 3.50 -1.27
C GLY A 153 8.79 4.75 -0.54
N ALA A 154 7.49 4.81 -0.27
CA ALA A 154 6.86 5.90 0.46
C ALA A 154 7.46 6.08 1.86
N ARG A 155 7.84 4.99 2.54
CA ARG A 155 8.58 5.06 3.82
C ARG A 155 9.86 5.87 3.66
N ILE A 156 10.70 5.54 2.68
CA ILE A 156 11.99 6.19 2.47
C ILE A 156 11.78 7.67 2.11
N SER A 157 10.85 7.97 1.19
CA SER A 157 10.60 9.34 0.76
C SER A 157 10.07 10.23 1.90
N LEU A 158 9.11 9.73 2.68
CA LEU A 158 8.50 10.50 3.77
C LEU A 158 9.46 10.67 4.95
N THR A 159 10.31 9.68 5.26
CA THR A 159 11.31 9.84 6.33
C THR A 159 12.38 10.86 5.96
N ILE A 160 12.85 10.89 4.71
CA ILE A 160 13.82 11.90 4.25
C ILE A 160 13.24 13.31 4.38
N GLY A 161 11.97 13.51 3.97
CA GLY A 161 11.29 14.79 4.12
C GLY A 161 11.20 15.25 5.58
N LEU A 162 10.85 14.32 6.49
CA LEU A 162 10.76 14.61 7.93
C LEU A 162 12.12 14.98 8.53
N VAL A 163 13.17 14.23 8.17
CA VAL A 163 14.54 14.48 8.66
C VAL A 163 15.05 15.83 8.14
N GLY A 164 14.81 16.15 6.87
CA GLY A 164 15.21 17.43 6.29
C GLY A 164 14.59 18.64 6.99
N ILE A 165 13.29 18.57 7.31
CA ILE A 165 12.60 19.62 8.07
C ILE A 165 13.16 19.72 9.50
N SER A 166 13.47 18.59 10.12
CA SER A 166 14.00 18.55 11.50
C SER A 166 15.39 19.20 11.62
N PHE A 167 16.19 19.19 10.56
CA PHE A 167 17.49 19.88 10.53
C PHE A 167 17.41 21.35 10.08
N SER A 168 16.29 21.77 9.51
CA SER A 168 16.12 23.13 8.97
C SER A 168 15.77 24.18 10.03
N PHE A 169 15.40 23.76 11.24
CA PHE A 169 15.07 24.60 12.39
C PHE A 169 16.02 24.29 13.54
#